data_AF-A0A2G6J1G4-F1
#
_entry.id   AF-A0A2G6J1G4-F1
#
_cell.length_a   1.000
_cell.length_b   1.000
_cell.length_c   1.000
_cell.angle_alpha   90.00
_cell.angle_beta   90.00
_cell.angle_gamma   90.00
#
_symmetry.space_group_name_H-M   'P 1'
#
loop_
_entity.id
_entity.type
_entity.pdbx_description
1 polymer ?
#
loop_
_entity_poly.entity_id
_entity_poly.type
_entity_poly.pdbx_seq_one_letter_code
_entity_poly.pdbx_strand_id
1 'polypeptide(L)'
;MSDAPKPTAPKNANKRKGSGFFTGAGLHLKRAMSVDVAAGEHLPDERSLLSGGLGKGSAPLARLMLWRRSYLYVGLLALVPALVLETISTIIALADPNLGGMPIDKGNLGILFGLRFVVLCLNVTLAVGLFLAFKRWTDWERSRRVLLWTWILSFLAPFIVALFPMRALGAGQAALIWGLIGALECVVQLAPKAVSLIPGVLRAAVTTKALFPGATAPGWIVTMAAPIFLLLLFVVLLIPYQLSGSPFIVLAVLAFLAAPVALWRSGKLLAQPLDHAPALESIKRTRLMSVLLNGAGTVFLVIGLLAGGLQFDVFDVLKLVVSIGANVIVLSVVAMVPYPKRRHLASLAAGYLGAGAGVLGLTLLTLGAGASSSAARGAESVNAVAYGLIAVMAYLGACGWAALERALGGLRWAGVTGTLGLGIWLSIAIATDVAGLATGGSLPLAAASALFAALLVARRARFGVAALASAGGLATGAALCGLTATGAADLTALMELCWVAGYAGLALTWLGEQERYESPAPRW
;
A
#
# COMPACT_ATOMS: atom_id res chain seq x y z
N MET A 1 67.00 12.60 4.22
CA MET A 1 66.15 12.66 5.44
C MET A 1 65.59 14.07 5.51
N SER A 2 64.37 14.28 4.99
CA SER A 2 63.67 15.56 5.12
C SER A 2 62.53 15.39 6.10
N ASP A 3 62.58 16.17 7.19
CA ASP A 3 61.56 16.20 8.23
C ASP A 3 60.29 16.84 7.70
N ALA A 4 59.38 16.00 7.20
CA ALA A 4 58.02 16.44 6.87
C ALA A 4 57.29 16.81 8.18
N PRO A 5 56.81 18.05 8.33
CA PRO A 5 56.16 18.49 9.56
C PRO A 5 54.93 17.64 9.85
N LYS A 6 54.90 17.02 11.04
CA LYS A 6 53.75 16.27 11.56
C LYS A 6 52.52 17.19 11.50
N PRO A 7 51.43 16.80 10.80
CA PRO A 7 50.21 17.58 10.77
C PRO A 7 49.66 17.67 12.19
N THR A 8 49.82 18.83 12.82
CA THR A 8 49.23 19.13 14.13
C THR A 8 47.72 19.15 13.95
N ALA A 9 47.04 18.14 14.50
CA ALA A 9 45.58 18.08 14.51
C ALA A 9 45.02 19.39 15.09
N PRO A 10 44.06 20.06 14.41
CA PRO A 10 43.53 21.34 14.87
C PRO A 10 42.84 21.15 16.23
N LYS A 11 43.51 21.60 17.29
CA LYS A 11 43.06 21.49 18.70
C LYS A 11 41.87 22.38 19.05
N ASN A 12 41.40 23.20 18.11
CA ASN A 12 40.23 24.05 18.28
C ASN A 12 39.06 23.49 17.47
N ALA A 13 38.53 22.35 17.91
CA ALA A 13 37.15 21.98 17.64
C ALA A 13 36.25 22.97 18.41
N ASN A 14 36.22 24.20 17.90
CA ASN A 14 35.32 25.27 18.32
C ASN A 14 33.95 24.66 18.55
N LYS A 15 33.36 24.94 19.73
CA LYS A 15 31.93 24.81 20.00
C LYS A 15 31.21 25.28 18.74
N ARG A 16 30.80 24.34 17.88
CA ARG A 16 30.03 24.62 16.68
C ARG A 16 28.80 25.31 17.22
N LYS A 17 28.66 26.63 17.01
CA LYS A 17 27.39 27.33 17.24
C LYS A 17 26.39 26.57 16.39
N GLY A 18 25.67 25.63 17.02
CA GLY A 18 24.71 24.80 16.34
C GLY A 18 23.70 25.76 15.74
N SER A 19 23.58 25.75 14.42
CA SER A 19 22.44 26.39 13.77
C SER A 19 21.20 25.86 14.48
N GLY A 20 20.44 26.74 15.14
CA GLY A 20 19.28 26.33 15.93
C GLY A 20 18.35 25.46 15.09
N PHE A 21 17.54 24.62 15.74
CA PHE A 21 16.66 23.65 15.07
C PHE A 21 15.81 24.22 13.92
N PHE A 22 15.42 25.50 14.01
CA PHE A 22 14.63 26.21 12.99
C PHE A 22 15.46 26.87 11.88
N THR A 23 16.78 26.91 12.02
CA THR A 23 17.66 27.49 11.01
C THR A 23 17.63 26.61 9.76
N GLY A 24 17.08 27.14 8.67
CA GLY A 24 16.93 26.38 7.43
C GLY A 24 15.62 25.60 7.32
N ALA A 25 14.60 25.86 8.14
CA ALA A 25 13.28 25.24 8.00
C ALA A 25 12.72 25.38 6.57
N GLY A 26 12.82 26.56 5.97
CA GLY A 26 12.42 26.80 4.59
C GLY A 26 13.23 25.99 3.57
N LEU A 27 14.53 25.77 3.82
CA LEU A 27 15.37 24.93 2.96
C LEU A 27 15.00 23.45 3.09
N HIS A 28 14.72 22.96 4.30
CA HIS A 28 14.23 21.61 4.52
C HIS A 28 12.87 21.39 3.83
N LEU A 29 11.95 22.35 3.94
CA LEU A 29 10.66 22.26 3.25
C LEU A 29 10.85 22.27 1.72
N LYS A 30 11.69 23.17 1.19
CA LYS A 30 12.02 23.24 -0.23
C LYS A 30 12.58 21.91 -0.74
N ARG A 31 13.57 21.34 -0.05
CA ARG A 31 14.17 20.04 -0.42
C ARG A 31 13.19 18.88 -0.27
N ALA A 32 12.30 18.93 0.72
CA ALA A 32 11.28 17.89 0.88
C ALA A 32 10.24 17.93 -0.25
N MET A 33 9.96 19.12 -0.77
CA MET A 33 9.03 19.33 -1.88
C MET A 33 9.69 19.21 -3.25
N SER A 34 11.01 19.40 -3.37
CA SER A 34 11.73 19.24 -4.63
C SER A 34 11.85 17.76 -5.02
N VAL A 35 11.96 17.51 -6.33
CA VAL A 35 12.24 16.17 -6.88
C VAL A 35 13.75 15.90 -6.88
N ASP A 36 14.56 16.96 -6.98
CA ASP A 36 16.02 16.89 -6.97
C ASP A 36 16.57 17.90 -5.95
N VAL A 37 17.67 17.54 -5.29
CA VAL A 37 18.38 18.40 -4.34
C VAL A 37 19.57 18.98 -5.10
N ALA A 38 19.50 20.28 -5.41
CA ALA A 38 20.56 20.94 -6.16
C ALA A 38 21.88 20.98 -5.35
N ALA A 39 23.02 20.83 -6.03
CA ALA A 39 24.35 20.76 -5.40
C ALA A 39 24.76 22.02 -4.62
N GLY A 40 24.08 23.16 -4.80
CA GLY A 40 24.32 24.38 -4.03
C GLY A 40 23.51 24.48 -2.73
N GLU A 41 22.48 23.64 -2.59
CA GLU A 41 21.55 23.68 -1.47
C GLU A 41 22.12 22.86 -0.31
N HIS A 42 23.19 23.33 0.33
CA HIS A 42 23.80 22.69 1.50
C HIS A 42 23.93 23.67 2.66
N LEU A 43 23.46 23.26 3.84
CA LEU A 43 23.70 24.00 5.08
C LEU A 43 25.20 23.95 5.45
N PRO A 44 25.73 24.92 6.19
CA PRO A 44 27.16 24.96 6.53
C PRO A 44 27.65 23.71 7.28
N ASP A 45 26.83 23.14 8.16
CA ASP A 45 27.10 21.89 8.88
C ASP A 45 27.14 20.69 7.92
N GLU A 46 26.22 20.63 6.97
CA GLU A 46 26.13 19.57 5.94
C GLU A 46 27.37 19.56 5.04
N ARG A 47 27.84 20.73 4.62
CA ARG A 47 29.04 20.85 3.77
C ARG A 47 30.24 20.17 4.42
N SER A 48 30.44 20.39 5.73
CA SER A 48 31.54 19.80 6.48
C SER A 48 31.46 18.27 6.58
N LEU A 49 30.24 17.73 6.67
CA LEU A 49 30.00 16.28 6.74
C LEU A 49 30.18 15.62 5.37
N LEU A 50 29.70 16.29 4.32
CA LEU A 50 29.87 15.82 2.94
C LEU A 50 31.35 15.80 2.54
N SER A 51 32.11 16.86 2.86
CA SER A 51 33.56 16.90 2.67
C SER A 51 34.31 15.89 3.55
N GLY A 52 33.79 15.62 4.76
CA GLY A 52 34.37 14.69 5.73
C GLY A 52 34.24 13.21 5.38
N GLY A 53 33.58 12.87 4.28
CA GLY A 53 33.49 11.49 3.79
C GLY A 53 32.10 10.90 3.74
N LEU A 54 31.08 11.58 4.29
CA LEU A 54 29.67 11.15 4.14
C LEU A 54 29.26 11.12 2.65
N GLY A 55 29.91 11.94 1.83
CA GLY A 55 29.77 12.00 0.37
C GLY A 55 30.95 11.41 -0.41
N LYS A 56 31.84 10.61 0.19
CA LYS A 56 32.85 9.85 -0.58
C LYS A 56 32.21 8.79 -1.50
N GLY A 57 30.93 8.47 -1.28
CA GLY A 57 30.09 7.72 -2.23
C GLY A 57 29.56 8.61 -3.35
N SER A 58 28.99 8.01 -4.38
CA SER A 58 28.45 8.70 -5.56
C SER A 58 27.55 9.90 -5.19
N ALA A 59 27.59 10.99 -5.98
CA ALA A 59 26.79 12.20 -5.77
C ALA A 59 25.27 11.95 -5.49
N PRO A 60 24.61 10.92 -6.08
CA PRO A 60 23.23 10.55 -5.72
C PRO A 60 23.03 10.16 -4.25
N LEU A 61 24.01 9.50 -3.63
CA LEU A 61 23.92 9.10 -2.22
C LEU A 61 23.93 10.30 -1.28
N ALA A 62 24.79 11.30 -1.56
CA ALA A 62 24.79 12.55 -0.81
C ALA A 62 23.43 13.27 -0.92
N ARG A 63 22.87 13.36 -2.13
CA ARG A 63 21.53 13.94 -2.37
C ARG A 63 20.43 13.19 -1.60
N LEU A 64 20.46 11.85 -1.61
CA LEU A 64 19.54 10.99 -0.86
C LEU A 64 19.57 11.30 0.64
N MET A 65 20.77 11.42 1.24
CA MET A 65 20.92 11.68 2.67
C MET A 65 20.39 13.05 3.07
N LEU A 66 20.64 14.08 2.26
CA LEU A 66 20.13 15.44 2.48
C LEU A 66 18.61 15.52 2.34
N TRP A 67 18.08 14.87 1.31
CA TRP A 67 16.64 14.73 1.12
C TRP A 67 15.98 14.06 2.33
N ARG A 68 16.54 12.93 2.78
CA ARG A 68 16.04 12.19 3.95
C ARG A 68 16.05 13.03 5.22
N ARG A 69 17.15 13.73 5.52
CA ARG A 69 17.22 14.66 6.67
C ARG A 69 16.08 15.67 6.63
N SER A 70 15.82 16.21 5.44
CA SER A 70 14.79 17.23 5.23
C SER A 70 13.37 16.65 5.37
N TYR A 71 13.14 15.42 4.92
CA TYR A 71 11.87 14.72 5.15
C TYR A 71 11.65 14.34 6.62
N LEU A 72 12.69 13.90 7.34
CA LEU A 72 12.58 13.64 8.78
C LEU A 72 12.18 14.90 9.54
N TYR A 73 12.73 16.06 9.14
CA TYR A 73 12.37 17.36 9.70
C TYR A 73 10.92 17.73 9.41
N VAL A 74 10.49 17.68 8.14
CA VAL A 74 9.11 18.00 7.75
C VAL A 74 8.11 17.01 8.36
N GLY A 75 8.48 15.74 8.48
CA GLY A 75 7.69 14.74 9.18
C GLY A 75 7.49 15.12 10.66
N LEU A 76 8.53 15.60 11.34
CA LEU A 76 8.41 16.05 12.73
C LEU A 76 7.51 17.29 12.85
N LEU A 77 7.68 18.24 11.92
CA LEU A 77 6.88 19.45 11.84
C LEU A 77 5.39 19.16 11.58
N ALA A 78 5.07 18.10 10.83
CA ALA A 78 3.68 17.68 10.58
C ALA A 78 3.11 16.83 11.73
N LEU A 79 3.92 15.92 12.29
CA LEU A 79 3.47 14.96 13.30
C LEU A 79 3.22 15.62 14.67
N VAL A 80 4.03 16.61 15.07
CA VAL A 80 3.86 17.28 16.37
C VAL A 80 2.51 18.02 16.46
N PRO A 81 2.10 18.86 15.50
CA PRO A 81 0.76 19.44 15.48
C PRO A 81 -0.35 18.39 15.43
N ALA A 82 -0.18 17.31 14.66
CA ALA A 82 -1.13 16.21 14.62
C ALA A 82 -1.36 15.61 16.01
N LEU A 83 -0.27 15.35 16.74
CA LEU A 83 -0.30 14.83 18.11
C LEU A 83 -0.93 15.81 19.10
N VAL A 84 -0.67 17.10 18.96
CA VAL A 84 -1.30 18.12 19.82
C VAL A 84 -2.81 18.14 19.60
N LEU A 85 -3.26 18.15 18.33
CA LEU A 85 -4.69 18.09 17.99
C LEU A 85 -5.33 16.79 18.49
N GLU A 86 -4.65 15.65 18.35
CA GLU A 86 -5.12 14.36 18.85
C GLU A 86 -5.21 14.33 20.38
N THR A 87 -4.24 14.92 21.07
CA THR A 87 -4.22 15.06 22.53
C THR A 87 -5.38 15.93 23.00
N ILE A 88 -5.58 17.11 22.40
CA ILE A 88 -6.69 18.01 22.72
C ILE A 88 -8.03 17.32 22.48
N SER A 89 -8.20 16.66 21.34
CA SER A 89 -9.42 15.91 21.01
C SER A 89 -9.68 14.77 22.01
N THR A 90 -8.63 14.10 22.47
CA THR A 90 -8.74 13.05 23.50
C THR A 90 -9.12 13.65 24.86
N ILE A 91 -8.57 14.81 25.22
CA ILE A 91 -8.91 15.53 26.47
C ILE A 91 -10.35 16.06 26.45
N ILE A 92 -10.81 16.59 25.31
CA ILE A 92 -12.21 17.05 25.17
C ILE A 92 -13.15 15.85 25.29
N ALA A 93 -12.84 14.74 24.61
CA ALA A 93 -13.61 13.51 24.75
C ALA A 93 -13.56 12.92 26.18
N LEU A 94 -12.49 13.20 26.94
CA LEU A 94 -12.35 12.86 28.36
C LEU A 94 -13.24 13.71 29.26
N ALA A 95 -13.46 14.97 28.89
CA ALA A 95 -14.24 15.92 29.69
C ALA A 95 -15.75 15.78 29.47
N ASP A 96 -16.19 15.13 28.38
CA ASP A 96 -17.61 14.94 28.08
C ASP A 96 -18.19 13.72 28.84
N PRO A 97 -19.07 13.92 29.84
CA PRO A 97 -19.71 12.82 30.56
C PRO A 97 -20.72 12.05 29.70
N ASN A 98 -21.13 12.60 28.56
CA ASN A 98 -22.16 12.05 27.67
C ASN A 98 -21.59 11.83 26.27
N LEU A 99 -20.74 10.81 26.12
CA LEU A 99 -20.21 10.45 24.80
C LEU A 99 -21.37 10.09 23.85
N GLY A 100 -21.69 11.00 22.91
CA GLY A 100 -22.80 10.83 21.98
C GLY A 100 -24.19 10.82 22.65
N GLY A 101 -24.35 11.51 23.78
CA GLY A 101 -25.64 11.61 24.48
C GLY A 101 -26.05 10.35 25.27
N MET A 102 -25.18 9.34 25.34
CA MET A 102 -25.42 8.15 26.15
C MET A 102 -24.67 8.25 27.49
N PRO A 103 -25.35 8.03 28.63
CA PRO A 103 -24.68 7.95 29.92
C PRO A 103 -23.79 6.69 29.94
N ILE A 104 -22.49 6.87 30.20
CA ILE A 104 -21.54 5.77 30.28
C ILE A 104 -21.21 5.52 31.76
N ASP A 105 -21.32 4.26 32.19
CA ASP A 105 -20.83 3.84 33.49
C ASP A 105 -19.35 4.19 33.66
N LYS A 106 -18.98 4.77 34.80
CA LYS A 106 -17.59 5.23 35.08
C LYS A 106 -16.53 4.17 34.80
N GLY A 107 -16.85 2.88 35.02
CA GLY A 107 -15.95 1.75 34.74
C GLY A 107 -15.67 1.56 33.24
N ASN A 108 -16.71 1.56 32.40
CA ASN A 108 -16.59 1.39 30.95
C ASN A 108 -15.90 2.59 30.29
N LEU A 109 -16.20 3.78 30.81
CA LEU A 109 -15.56 5.02 30.42
C LEU A 109 -14.05 4.96 30.67
N GLY A 110 -13.61 4.43 31.82
CA GLY A 110 -12.19 4.17 32.10
C GLY A 110 -11.49 3.22 31.10
N ILE A 111 -12.19 2.19 30.63
CA ILE A 111 -11.63 1.25 29.63
C ILE A 111 -11.43 1.94 28.28
N LEU A 112 -12.45 2.64 27.77
CA LEU A 112 -12.37 3.39 26.51
C LEU A 112 -11.23 4.42 26.54
N PHE A 113 -11.06 5.08 27.69
CA PHE A 113 -9.96 6.00 27.90
C PHE A 113 -8.61 5.33 27.94
N GLY A 114 -8.47 4.21 28.64
CA GLY A 114 -7.25 3.40 28.61
C GLY A 114 -6.84 3.05 27.19
N LEU A 115 -7.80 2.59 26.36
CA LEU A 115 -7.55 2.23 24.97
C LEU A 115 -7.10 3.42 24.11
N ARG A 116 -7.80 4.56 24.18
CA ARG A 116 -7.41 5.78 23.43
C ARG A 116 -6.06 6.33 23.90
N PHE A 117 -5.82 6.32 25.21
CA PHE A 117 -4.56 6.75 25.81
C PHE A 117 -3.38 5.90 25.34
N VAL A 118 -3.55 4.58 25.25
CA VAL A 118 -2.53 3.66 24.71
C VAL A 118 -2.17 4.03 23.26
N VAL A 119 -3.16 4.29 22.41
CA VAL A 119 -2.91 4.73 21.02
C VAL A 119 -2.14 6.06 20.99
N LEU A 120 -2.52 7.02 21.84
CA LEU A 120 -1.84 8.30 21.95
C LEU A 120 -0.37 8.13 22.38
N CYS A 121 -0.09 7.33 23.41
CA CYS A 121 1.27 7.01 23.84
C CYS A 121 2.12 6.38 22.73
N LEU A 122 1.52 5.51 21.91
CA LEU A 122 2.22 4.88 20.80
C LEU A 122 2.49 5.87 19.65
N ASN A 123 1.58 6.83 19.39
CA ASN A 123 1.84 7.92 18.45
C ASN A 123 2.93 8.88 18.98
N VAL A 124 2.98 9.15 20.29
CA VAL A 124 4.10 9.89 20.92
C VAL A 124 5.42 9.15 20.73
N THR A 125 5.42 7.82 20.87
CA THR A 125 6.59 6.98 20.61
C THR A 125 7.09 7.12 19.16
N LEU A 126 6.19 7.24 18.18
CA LEU A 126 6.55 7.55 16.79
C LEU A 126 7.23 8.91 16.65
N ALA A 127 6.73 9.96 17.31
CA ALA A 127 7.38 11.27 17.27
C ALA A 127 8.76 11.28 17.92
N VAL A 128 8.93 10.58 19.05
CA VAL A 128 10.24 10.37 19.68
C VAL A 128 11.17 9.60 18.74
N GLY A 129 10.70 8.52 18.13
CA GLY A 129 11.45 7.73 17.15
C GLY A 129 11.89 8.56 15.95
N LEU A 130 11.01 9.40 15.42
CA LEU A 130 11.28 10.32 14.33
C LEU A 130 12.32 11.39 14.71
N PHE A 131 12.23 11.95 15.90
CA PHE A 131 13.22 12.89 16.42
C PHE A 131 14.60 12.25 16.62
N LEU A 132 14.65 11.03 17.17
CA LEU A 132 15.90 10.26 17.31
C LEU A 132 16.49 9.91 15.94
N ALA A 133 15.64 9.52 14.98
CA ALA A 133 16.03 9.26 13.60
C ALA A 133 16.59 10.52 12.93
N PHE A 134 15.97 11.68 13.17
CA PHE A 134 16.47 12.99 12.72
C PHE A 134 17.81 13.34 13.36
N LYS A 135 17.99 13.16 14.67
CA LYS A 135 19.27 13.43 15.34
C LYS A 135 20.40 12.54 14.81
N ARG A 136 20.10 11.28 14.51
CA ARG A 136 21.06 10.29 13.99
C ARG A 136 20.95 10.10 12.48
N TRP A 137 20.57 11.15 11.74
CA TRP A 137 20.31 11.03 10.30
C TRP A 137 21.51 10.54 9.49
N THR A 138 22.74 10.79 9.96
CA THR A 138 23.99 10.32 9.36
C THR A 138 24.17 8.79 9.45
N ASP A 139 23.66 8.17 10.52
CA ASP A 139 23.70 6.73 10.73
C ASP A 139 22.45 6.08 10.11
N TRP A 140 22.49 5.89 8.79
CA TRP A 140 21.34 5.41 8.01
C TRP A 140 20.65 4.18 8.62
N GLU A 141 21.42 3.12 8.91
CA GLU A 141 20.86 1.84 9.35
C GLU A 141 20.16 1.95 10.70
N ARG A 142 20.79 2.65 11.66
CA ARG A 142 20.24 2.83 13.01
C ARG A 142 19.01 3.72 12.97
N SER A 143 19.09 4.84 12.25
CA SER A 143 17.99 5.79 12.09
C SER A 143 16.79 5.15 11.40
N ARG A 144 17.01 4.33 10.36
CA ARG A 144 15.96 3.56 9.69
C ARG A 144 15.33 2.51 10.60
N ARG A 145 16.15 1.75 11.35
CA ARG A 145 15.65 0.72 12.26
C ARG A 145 14.77 1.30 13.37
N VAL A 146 15.22 2.40 13.99
CA VAL A 146 14.42 3.11 14.99
C VAL A 146 13.09 3.56 14.40
N LEU A 147 13.13 4.25 13.26
CA LEU A 147 11.92 4.78 12.63
C LEU A 147 10.94 3.67 12.21
N LEU A 148 11.45 2.57 11.64
CA LEU A 148 10.64 1.42 11.24
C LEU A 148 9.90 0.82 12.44
N TRP A 149 10.61 0.54 13.55
CA TRP A 149 9.97 -0.07 14.72
C TRP A 149 8.95 0.85 15.38
N THR A 150 9.29 2.13 15.57
CA THR A 150 8.33 3.08 16.15
C THR A 150 7.12 3.31 15.24
N TRP A 151 7.32 3.26 13.92
CA TRP A 151 6.24 3.34 12.96
C TRP A 151 5.35 2.09 13.00
N ILE A 152 5.91 0.88 13.00
CA ILE A 152 5.14 -0.38 13.11
C ILE A 152 4.29 -0.37 14.38
N LEU A 153 4.87 0.01 15.52
CA LEU A 153 4.16 0.07 16.80
C LEU A 153 2.99 1.06 16.76
N SER A 154 3.20 2.29 16.28
CA SER A 154 2.15 3.31 16.17
C SER A 154 1.10 2.99 15.10
N PHE A 155 1.51 2.37 14.01
CA PHE A 155 0.62 1.95 12.92
C PHE A 155 -0.29 0.81 13.36
N LEU A 156 0.26 -0.21 14.02
CA LEU A 156 -0.46 -1.41 14.43
C LEU A 156 -1.31 -1.19 15.70
N ALA A 157 -0.96 -0.20 16.53
CA ALA A 157 -1.66 0.16 17.76
C ALA A 157 -3.20 0.19 17.64
N PRO A 158 -3.81 0.98 16.75
CA PRO A 158 -5.27 1.04 16.65
C PRO A 158 -5.88 -0.27 16.15
N PHE A 159 -5.16 -1.10 15.39
CA PHE A 159 -5.65 -2.41 14.98
C PHE A 159 -5.71 -3.37 16.15
N ILE A 160 -4.69 -3.36 17.01
CA ILE A 160 -4.67 -4.16 18.25
C ILE A 160 -5.79 -3.71 19.18
N VAL A 161 -5.99 -2.40 19.34
CA VAL A 161 -7.08 -1.84 20.13
C VAL A 161 -8.45 -2.21 19.56
N ALA A 162 -8.60 -2.24 18.23
CA ALA A 162 -9.84 -2.64 17.56
C ALA A 162 -10.22 -4.11 17.78
N LEU A 163 -9.28 -4.98 18.19
CA LEU A 163 -9.58 -6.36 18.57
C LEU A 163 -10.27 -6.46 19.94
N PHE A 164 -10.32 -5.37 20.71
CA PHE A 164 -11.02 -5.35 21.99
C PHE A 164 -12.54 -5.52 21.76
N PRO A 165 -13.18 -6.54 22.37
CA PRO A 165 -14.58 -6.83 22.14
C PRO A 165 -15.46 -5.77 22.85
N MET A 166 -15.80 -4.70 22.13
CA MET A 166 -16.62 -3.59 22.65
C MET A 166 -17.98 -4.04 23.21
N ARG A 167 -18.49 -5.19 22.78
CA ARG A 167 -19.70 -5.82 23.32
C ARG A 167 -19.59 -6.16 24.80
N ALA A 168 -18.38 -6.40 25.32
CA ALA A 168 -18.14 -6.69 26.73
C ALA A 168 -18.43 -5.50 27.65
N LEU A 169 -18.57 -4.29 27.11
CA LEU A 169 -18.88 -3.07 27.86
C LEU A 169 -20.38 -2.89 28.14
N GLY A 170 -21.24 -3.78 27.65
CA GLY A 170 -22.69 -3.68 27.86
C GLY A 170 -23.34 -5.04 28.08
N ALA A 171 -24.60 -5.01 28.49
CA ALA A 171 -25.47 -6.18 28.57
C ALA A 171 -26.67 -6.03 27.62
N GLY A 172 -27.21 -7.14 27.13
CA GLY A 172 -28.41 -7.16 26.29
C GLY A 172 -28.27 -6.31 25.02
N GLN A 173 -29.25 -5.46 24.73
CA GLN A 173 -29.27 -4.59 23.55
C GLN A 173 -28.14 -3.54 23.56
N ALA A 174 -27.72 -3.06 24.74
CA ALA A 174 -26.62 -2.10 24.85
C ALA A 174 -25.29 -2.68 24.36
N ALA A 175 -25.03 -3.98 24.60
CA ALA A 175 -23.84 -4.66 24.09
C ALA A 175 -23.77 -4.62 22.56
N LEU A 176 -24.91 -4.79 21.88
CA LEU A 176 -25.00 -4.75 20.43
C LEU A 176 -24.74 -3.34 19.89
N ILE A 177 -25.31 -2.32 20.54
CA ILE A 177 -25.09 -0.90 20.20
C ILE A 177 -23.61 -0.54 20.38
N TRP A 178 -22.99 -0.91 21.50
CA TRP A 178 -21.56 -0.70 21.73
C TRP A 178 -20.67 -1.41 20.71
N GLY A 179 -21.04 -2.63 20.33
CA GLY A 179 -20.35 -3.36 19.28
C GLY A 179 -20.41 -2.65 17.93
N LEU A 180 -21.57 -2.09 17.55
CA LEU A 180 -21.75 -1.39 16.29
C LEU A 180 -21.01 -0.04 16.27
N ILE A 181 -21.16 0.77 17.33
CA ILE A 181 -20.47 2.06 17.46
C ILE A 181 -18.96 1.84 17.47
N GLY A 182 -18.48 0.86 18.24
CA GLY A 182 -17.07 0.49 18.29
C GLY A 182 -16.53 0.07 16.93
N ALA A 183 -17.28 -0.74 16.17
CA ALA A 183 -16.87 -1.15 14.83
C ALA A 183 -16.81 0.04 13.85
N LEU A 184 -17.80 0.93 13.87
CA LEU A 184 -17.82 2.12 13.02
C LEU A 184 -16.66 3.07 13.36
N GLU A 185 -16.43 3.32 14.64
CA GLU A 185 -15.31 4.13 15.13
C GLU A 185 -13.97 3.52 14.68
N CYS A 186 -13.81 2.19 14.77
CA CYS A 186 -12.62 1.51 14.30
C CYS A 186 -12.42 1.72 12.79
N VAL A 187 -13.46 1.61 11.97
CA VAL A 187 -13.36 1.86 10.52
C VAL A 187 -12.92 3.30 10.24
N VAL A 188 -13.53 4.27 10.92
CA VAL A 188 -13.20 5.70 10.74
C VAL A 188 -11.77 6.02 11.18
N GLN A 189 -11.27 5.39 12.24
CA GLN A 189 -9.89 5.60 12.72
C GLN A 189 -8.84 4.84 11.90
N LEU A 190 -9.14 3.62 11.45
CA LEU A 190 -8.20 2.75 10.75
C LEU A 190 -8.09 3.08 9.26
N ALA A 191 -9.20 3.48 8.62
CA ALA A 191 -9.21 3.75 7.19
C ALA A 191 -8.17 4.80 6.76
N PRO A 192 -8.04 5.97 7.44
CA PRO A 192 -7.00 6.96 7.10
C PRO A 192 -5.59 6.40 7.19
N LYS A 193 -5.29 5.56 8.19
CA LYS A 193 -3.97 4.93 8.34
C LYS A 193 -3.70 3.95 7.20
N ALA A 194 -4.66 3.07 6.89
CA ALA A 194 -4.54 2.13 5.78
C ALA A 194 -4.37 2.85 4.43
N VAL A 195 -5.18 3.88 4.18
CA VAL A 195 -5.11 4.70 2.95
C VAL A 195 -3.80 5.47 2.86
N SER A 196 -3.21 5.91 3.98
CA SER A 196 -1.92 6.62 3.97
C SER A 196 -0.73 5.71 3.63
N LEU A 197 -0.88 4.39 3.74
CA LEU A 197 0.22 3.44 3.59
C LEU A 197 0.74 3.43 2.14
N ILE A 198 -0.16 3.23 1.19
CA ILE A 198 0.21 3.10 -0.22
C ILE A 198 0.80 4.41 -0.81
N PRO A 199 0.24 5.61 -0.61
CA PRO A 199 0.84 6.85 -1.11
C PRO A 199 2.21 7.13 -0.48
N GLY A 200 2.43 6.73 0.79
CA GLY A 200 3.75 6.79 1.41
C GLY A 200 4.79 5.94 0.67
N VAL A 201 4.44 4.69 0.34
CA VAL A 201 5.27 3.74 -0.44
C VAL A 201 5.48 4.24 -1.87
N LEU A 202 4.42 4.66 -2.57
CA LEU A 202 4.48 5.21 -3.92
C LEU A 202 5.44 6.40 -4.00
N ARG A 203 5.35 7.33 -3.05
CA ARG A 203 6.24 8.50 -2.98
C ARG A 203 7.69 8.10 -2.69
N ALA A 204 7.92 7.13 -1.81
CA ALA A 204 9.26 6.58 -1.57
C ALA A 204 9.84 5.97 -2.85
N ALA A 205 9.05 5.18 -3.59
CA ALA A 205 9.46 4.55 -4.84
C ALA A 205 9.77 5.59 -5.93
N VAL A 206 8.91 6.59 -6.14
CA VAL A 206 9.14 7.67 -7.11
C VAL A 206 10.39 8.48 -6.75
N THR A 207 10.60 8.79 -5.48
CA THR A 207 11.81 9.51 -5.03
C THR A 207 13.07 8.66 -5.25
N THR A 208 13.00 7.37 -4.92
CA THR A 208 14.11 6.44 -5.14
C THR A 208 14.45 6.36 -6.63
N LYS A 209 13.43 6.34 -7.51
CA LYS A 209 13.63 6.38 -8.96
C LYS A 209 14.26 7.69 -9.43
N ALA A 210 13.88 8.83 -8.86
CA ALA A 210 14.45 10.12 -9.21
C ALA A 210 15.96 10.19 -8.87
N LEU A 211 16.35 9.59 -7.75
CA LEU A 211 17.74 9.55 -7.29
C LEU A 211 18.58 8.48 -8.01
N PHE A 212 17.96 7.36 -8.38
CA PHE A 212 18.60 6.23 -9.04
C PHE A 212 17.81 5.84 -10.31
N PRO A 213 17.95 6.61 -11.41
CA PRO A 213 17.13 6.41 -12.60
C PRO A 213 17.40 5.08 -13.33
N GLY A 214 18.59 4.47 -13.12
CA GLY A 214 18.89 3.12 -13.59
C GLY A 214 18.17 2.00 -12.84
N ALA A 215 17.60 2.26 -11.66
CA ALA A 215 16.92 1.25 -10.86
C ALA A 215 15.53 0.92 -11.43
N THR A 216 15.26 -0.33 -11.75
CA THR A 216 13.96 -0.79 -12.29
C THR A 216 12.94 -1.09 -11.18
N ALA A 217 13.41 -1.60 -10.03
CA ALA A 217 12.54 -2.04 -8.93
C ALA A 217 11.56 -0.96 -8.42
N PRO A 218 11.95 0.32 -8.22
CA PRO A 218 11.00 1.34 -7.78
C PRO A 218 9.86 1.59 -8.80
N GLY A 219 10.14 1.50 -10.10
CA GLY A 219 9.10 1.65 -11.13
C GLY A 219 8.09 0.51 -11.13
N TRP A 220 8.55 -0.72 -10.87
CA TRP A 220 7.67 -1.87 -10.66
C TRP A 220 6.79 -1.72 -9.41
N ILE A 221 7.35 -1.24 -8.31
CA ILE A 221 6.57 -0.93 -7.10
C ILE A 221 5.46 0.09 -7.42
N VAL A 222 5.77 1.16 -8.16
CA VAL A 222 4.74 2.15 -8.59
C VAL A 222 3.66 1.50 -9.44
N THR A 223 4.07 0.64 -10.39
CA THR A 223 3.14 -0.03 -11.31
C THR A 223 2.18 -0.99 -10.59
N MET A 224 2.64 -1.68 -9.55
CA MET A 224 1.84 -2.64 -8.78
C MET A 224 1.01 -1.97 -7.68
N ALA A 225 1.58 -0.98 -6.98
CA ALA A 225 0.91 -0.33 -5.86
C ALA A 225 -0.19 0.66 -6.30
N ALA A 226 -0.06 1.30 -7.46
CA ALA A 226 -1.04 2.30 -7.91
C ALA A 226 -2.46 1.71 -8.15
N PRO A 227 -2.65 0.54 -8.80
CA PRO A 227 -3.97 -0.08 -8.91
C PRO A 227 -4.58 -0.49 -7.56
N ILE A 228 -3.77 -0.99 -6.63
CA ILE A 228 -4.22 -1.34 -5.28
C ILE A 228 -4.68 -0.07 -4.55
N PHE A 229 -3.91 1.02 -4.68
CA PHE A 229 -4.30 2.32 -4.12
C PHE A 229 -5.60 2.85 -4.72
N LEU A 230 -5.79 2.70 -6.03
CA LEU A 230 -7.01 3.11 -6.72
C LEU A 230 -8.24 2.40 -6.14
N LEU A 231 -8.18 1.08 -5.95
CA LEU A 231 -9.27 0.30 -5.36
C LEU A 231 -9.54 0.71 -3.91
N LEU A 232 -8.48 0.85 -3.10
CA LEU A 232 -8.62 1.26 -1.71
C LEU A 232 -9.22 2.66 -1.58
N LEU A 233 -8.75 3.59 -2.40
CA LEU A 233 -9.23 4.98 -2.44
C LEU A 233 -10.70 5.03 -2.90
N PHE A 234 -11.09 4.21 -3.87
CA PHE A 234 -12.47 4.10 -4.31
C PHE A 234 -13.40 3.68 -3.15
N VAL A 235 -13.05 2.62 -2.42
CA VAL A 235 -13.85 2.13 -1.28
C VAL A 235 -14.00 3.20 -0.20
N VAL A 236 -12.92 3.90 0.15
CA VAL A 236 -12.97 4.94 1.19
C VAL A 236 -13.76 6.17 0.74
N LEU A 237 -13.67 6.57 -0.52
CA LEU A 237 -14.41 7.71 -1.04
C LEU A 237 -15.89 7.42 -1.31
N LEU A 238 -16.31 6.14 -1.31
CA LEU A 238 -17.74 5.81 -1.34
C LEU A 238 -18.46 6.23 -0.06
N ILE A 239 -17.80 6.24 1.10
CA ILE A 239 -18.43 6.64 2.37
C ILE A 239 -19.01 8.06 2.30
N PRO A 240 -18.23 9.12 2.01
CA PRO A 240 -18.79 10.47 1.92
C PRO A 240 -19.82 10.59 0.79
N TYR A 241 -19.68 9.83 -0.31
CA TYR A 241 -20.67 9.80 -1.39
C TYR A 241 -22.03 9.29 -0.91
N GLN A 242 -22.06 8.18 -0.18
CA GLN A 242 -23.29 7.60 0.37
C GLN A 242 -23.91 8.50 1.44
N LEU A 243 -23.10 9.23 2.20
CA LEU A 243 -23.59 10.13 3.25
C LEU A 243 -24.21 11.41 2.69
N SER A 244 -23.68 11.95 1.60
CA SER A 244 -24.09 13.28 1.10
C SER A 244 -25.00 13.24 -0.12
N GLY A 245 -24.92 12.20 -0.98
CA GLY A 245 -25.64 12.14 -2.26
C GLY A 245 -25.30 13.26 -3.26
N SER A 246 -24.28 14.08 -3.01
CA SER A 246 -23.98 15.27 -3.82
C SER A 246 -23.20 14.92 -5.08
N PRO A 247 -23.55 15.47 -6.26
CA PRO A 247 -22.82 15.24 -7.50
C PRO A 247 -21.37 15.77 -7.44
N PHE A 248 -21.08 16.76 -6.59
CA PHE A 248 -19.71 17.24 -6.39
C PHE A 248 -18.81 16.18 -5.76
N ILE A 249 -19.35 15.27 -4.93
CA ILE A 249 -18.55 14.17 -4.39
C ILE A 249 -18.20 13.16 -5.48
N VAL A 250 -19.08 12.94 -6.47
CA VAL A 250 -18.74 12.10 -7.63
C VAL A 250 -17.55 12.69 -8.39
N LEU A 251 -17.55 14.01 -8.63
CA LEU A 251 -16.41 14.69 -9.26
C LEU A 251 -15.15 14.59 -8.39
N ALA A 252 -15.28 14.69 -7.07
CA ALA A 252 -14.17 14.48 -6.14
C ALA A 252 -13.57 13.08 -6.27
N VAL A 253 -14.43 12.05 -6.26
CA VAL A 253 -14.04 10.64 -6.44
C VAL A 253 -13.28 10.47 -7.76
N LEU A 254 -13.85 10.94 -8.87
CA LEU A 254 -13.22 10.82 -10.19
C LEU A 254 -11.85 11.52 -10.24
N ALA A 255 -11.74 12.72 -9.68
CA ALA A 255 -10.48 13.46 -9.61
C ALA A 255 -9.42 12.75 -8.76
N PHE A 256 -9.81 12.24 -7.58
CA PHE A 256 -8.93 11.46 -6.71
C PHE A 256 -8.49 10.13 -7.34
N LEU A 257 -9.35 9.44 -8.09
CA LEU A 257 -9.01 8.20 -8.80
C LEU A 257 -8.15 8.45 -10.04
N ALA A 258 -8.28 9.60 -10.70
CA ALA A 258 -7.44 9.95 -11.83
C ALA A 258 -5.96 10.10 -11.44
N ALA A 259 -5.67 10.53 -10.21
CA ALA A 259 -4.30 10.70 -9.72
C ALA A 259 -3.47 9.38 -9.71
N PRO A 260 -3.93 8.27 -9.09
CA PRO A 260 -3.24 6.98 -9.18
C PRO A 260 -3.22 6.40 -10.60
N VAL A 261 -4.23 6.66 -11.45
CA VAL A 261 -4.17 6.26 -12.87
C VAL A 261 -3.01 6.94 -13.59
N ALA A 262 -2.81 8.24 -13.35
CA ALA A 262 -1.66 8.96 -13.90
C ALA A 262 -0.33 8.37 -13.42
N LEU A 263 -0.23 8.06 -12.12
CA LEU A 263 0.94 7.38 -11.55
C LEU A 263 1.17 5.98 -12.14
N TRP A 264 0.12 5.20 -12.34
CA TRP A 264 0.20 3.85 -12.91
C TRP A 264 0.73 3.88 -14.35
N ARG A 265 0.22 4.80 -15.19
CA ARG A 265 0.68 5.00 -16.56
C ARG A 265 2.17 5.38 -16.60
N SER A 266 2.59 6.30 -15.73
CA SER A 266 3.99 6.68 -15.61
C SER A 266 4.85 5.56 -15.01
N GLY A 267 4.30 4.73 -14.13
CA GLY A 267 4.98 3.59 -13.51
C GLY A 267 5.59 2.64 -14.55
N LYS A 268 4.87 2.38 -15.65
CA LYS A 268 5.38 1.54 -16.75
C LYS A 268 6.63 2.12 -17.41
N LEU A 269 6.67 3.44 -17.61
CA LEU A 269 7.86 4.13 -18.12
C LEU A 269 8.98 4.14 -17.08
N LEU A 270 8.64 4.36 -15.80
CA LEU A 270 9.60 4.36 -14.70
C LEU A 270 10.15 2.96 -14.37
N ALA A 271 9.49 1.88 -14.79
CA ALA A 271 10.01 0.52 -14.64
C ALA A 271 11.22 0.27 -15.54
N GLN A 272 11.37 1.04 -16.62
CA GLN A 272 12.50 0.93 -17.54
C GLN A 272 13.72 1.67 -16.99
N PRO A 273 14.95 1.20 -17.28
CA PRO A 273 16.15 1.99 -17.04
C PRO A 273 16.11 3.22 -17.96
N LEU A 274 16.13 4.41 -17.36
CA LEU A 274 16.07 5.68 -18.06
C LEU A 274 17.30 6.51 -17.75
N ASP A 275 17.68 7.38 -18.66
CA ASP A 275 18.66 8.43 -18.37
C ASP A 275 18.11 9.42 -17.33
N HIS A 276 19.02 10.11 -16.63
CA HIS A 276 18.64 10.96 -15.49
C HIS A 276 17.71 12.11 -15.88
N ALA A 277 18.00 12.82 -16.96
CA ALA A 277 17.19 13.94 -17.42
C ALA A 277 15.74 13.55 -17.80
N PRO A 278 15.49 12.58 -18.71
CA PRO A 278 14.12 12.18 -19.06
C PRO A 278 13.38 11.54 -17.89
N ALA A 279 14.06 10.79 -17.01
CA ALA A 279 13.44 10.26 -15.80
C ALA A 279 12.92 11.38 -14.89
N LEU A 280 13.73 12.42 -14.65
CA LEU A 280 13.34 13.56 -13.82
C LEU A 280 12.18 14.35 -14.43
N GLU A 281 12.18 14.57 -15.75
CA GLU A 281 11.09 15.27 -16.43
C GLU A 281 9.76 14.51 -16.31
N SER A 282 9.79 13.20 -16.58
CA SER A 282 8.62 12.33 -16.41
C SER A 282 8.09 12.37 -14.98
N ILE A 283 8.97 12.25 -13.97
CA ILE A 283 8.58 12.30 -12.55
C ILE A 283 7.98 13.66 -12.18
N LYS A 284 8.56 14.77 -12.64
CA LYS A 284 8.04 16.13 -12.38
C LYS A 284 6.64 16.29 -12.95
N ARG A 285 6.42 15.85 -14.19
CA ARG A 285 5.11 15.90 -14.86
C ARG A 285 4.07 15.06 -14.12
N THR A 286 4.39 13.81 -13.79
CA THR A 286 3.47 12.92 -13.08
C THR A 286 3.13 13.44 -11.69
N ARG A 287 4.12 13.97 -10.95
CA ARG A 287 3.90 14.55 -9.63
C ARG A 287 3.00 15.78 -9.71
N LEU A 288 3.24 16.67 -10.67
CA LEU A 288 2.40 17.85 -10.89
C LEU A 288 0.96 17.44 -11.20
N MET A 289 0.76 16.50 -12.13
CA MET A 289 -0.58 16.00 -12.46
C MET A 289 -1.28 15.39 -11.24
N SER A 290 -0.58 14.57 -10.45
CA SER A 290 -1.13 13.99 -9.23
C SER A 290 -1.51 15.05 -8.20
N VAL A 291 -0.69 16.10 -8.01
CA VAL A 291 -0.99 17.22 -7.11
C VAL A 291 -2.22 18.00 -7.60
N LEU A 292 -2.30 18.31 -8.89
CA LEU A 292 -3.44 19.02 -9.46
C LEU A 292 -4.75 18.22 -9.34
N LEU A 293 -4.71 16.93 -9.64
CA LEU A 293 -5.87 16.04 -9.55
C LEU A 293 -6.35 15.84 -8.11
N ASN A 294 -5.42 15.59 -7.17
CA ASN A 294 -5.75 15.51 -5.74
C ASN A 294 -6.25 16.85 -5.19
N GLY A 295 -5.67 17.97 -5.64
CA GLY A 295 -6.12 19.32 -5.28
C GLY A 295 -7.55 19.58 -5.75
N ALA A 296 -7.84 19.29 -7.02
CA ALA A 296 -9.19 19.38 -7.57
C ALA A 296 -10.18 18.47 -6.83
N GLY A 297 -9.80 17.22 -6.56
CA GLY A 297 -10.59 16.29 -5.77
C GLY A 297 -10.89 16.80 -4.37
N THR A 298 -9.90 17.41 -3.72
CA THR A 298 -10.07 18.01 -2.38
C THR A 298 -11.05 19.18 -2.42
N VAL A 299 -10.94 20.08 -3.41
CA VAL A 299 -11.86 21.20 -3.58
C VAL A 299 -13.30 20.71 -3.80
N PHE A 300 -13.50 19.76 -4.72
CA PHE A 300 -14.83 19.20 -4.97
C PHE A 300 -15.39 18.45 -3.77
N LEU A 301 -14.55 17.74 -3.00
CA LEU A 301 -14.96 17.08 -1.78
C LEU A 301 -15.49 18.11 -0.78
N VAL A 302 -14.74 19.18 -0.51
CA VAL A 302 -15.16 20.22 0.43
C VAL A 302 -16.47 20.88 -0.01
N ILE A 303 -16.59 21.26 -1.30
CA ILE A 303 -17.84 21.81 -1.84
C ILE A 303 -19.00 20.81 -1.69
N GLY A 304 -18.76 19.53 -1.99
CA GLY A 304 -19.78 18.48 -1.90
C GLY A 304 -20.25 18.22 -0.47
N LEU A 305 -19.35 18.21 0.50
CA LEU A 305 -19.68 18.06 1.92
C LEU A 305 -20.49 19.26 2.43
N LEU A 306 -20.08 20.49 2.08
CA LEU A 306 -20.81 21.72 2.44
C LEU A 306 -22.20 21.77 1.78
N ALA A 307 -22.30 21.43 0.50
CA ALA A 307 -23.57 21.40 -0.23
C ALA A 307 -24.51 20.29 0.27
N GLY A 308 -23.95 19.19 0.77
CA GLY A 308 -24.72 18.10 1.39
C GLY A 308 -25.25 18.41 2.78
N GLY A 309 -25.00 19.60 3.33
CA GLY A 309 -25.44 19.98 4.67
C GLY A 309 -24.74 19.23 5.80
N LEU A 310 -23.66 18.51 5.51
CA LEU A 310 -22.87 17.82 6.52
C LEU A 310 -22.04 18.87 7.26
N GLN A 311 -22.43 19.17 8.49
CA GLN A 311 -21.69 20.04 9.40
C GLN A 311 -20.46 19.29 9.93
N PHE A 312 -19.38 19.27 9.15
CA PHE A 312 -18.09 18.83 9.67
C PHE A 312 -17.45 19.94 10.48
N ASP A 313 -16.95 19.60 11.67
CA ASP A 313 -16.08 20.50 12.39
C ASP A 313 -14.80 20.70 11.57
N VAL A 314 -14.43 21.97 11.34
CA VAL A 314 -13.21 22.37 10.66
C VAL A 314 -11.99 21.75 11.36
N PHE A 315 -12.05 21.59 12.68
CA PHE A 315 -10.99 20.96 13.45
C PHE A 315 -10.82 19.47 13.11
N ASP A 316 -11.89 18.71 12.89
CA ASP A 316 -11.82 17.30 12.54
C ASP A 316 -11.25 17.09 11.14
N VAL A 317 -11.66 17.93 10.19
CA VAL A 317 -11.11 17.92 8.82
C VAL A 317 -9.62 18.25 8.87
N LEU A 318 -9.23 19.28 9.61
CA LEU A 318 -7.82 19.66 9.76
C LEU A 318 -7.01 18.54 10.42
N LYS A 319 -7.51 17.96 11.51
CA LYS A 319 -6.89 16.82 12.21
C LYS A 319 -6.70 15.64 11.26
N LEU A 320 -7.72 15.29 10.47
CA LEU A 320 -7.66 14.20 9.49
C LEU A 320 -6.59 14.46 8.42
N VAL A 321 -6.60 15.65 7.81
CA VAL A 321 -5.65 16.03 6.74
C VAL A 321 -4.22 16.04 7.26
N VAL A 322 -3.98 16.67 8.41
CA VAL A 322 -2.65 16.76 9.02
C VAL A 322 -2.15 15.36 9.42
N SER A 323 -3.01 14.52 9.99
CA SER A 323 -2.68 13.14 10.37
C SER A 323 -2.34 12.26 9.17
N ILE A 324 -3.15 12.29 8.10
CA ILE A 324 -2.85 11.56 6.85
C ILE A 324 -1.53 12.07 6.26
N GLY A 325 -1.35 13.38 6.18
CA GLY A 325 -0.13 13.99 5.64
C GLY A 325 1.13 13.58 6.42
N ALA A 326 1.08 13.64 7.75
CA ALA A 326 2.17 13.22 8.63
C ALA A 326 2.51 11.73 8.42
N ASN A 327 1.50 10.85 8.38
CA ASN A 327 1.70 9.41 8.16
C ASN A 327 2.33 9.12 6.79
N VAL A 328 1.85 9.77 5.72
CA VAL A 328 2.43 9.64 4.38
C VAL A 328 3.90 10.05 4.38
N ILE A 329 4.25 11.18 5.00
CA ILE A 329 5.62 11.69 5.05
C ILE A 329 6.54 10.74 5.82
N VAL A 330 6.12 10.31 7.02
CA VAL A 330 6.89 9.38 7.85
C VAL A 330 7.12 8.07 7.10
N LEU A 331 6.06 7.52 6.50
CA LEU A 331 6.16 6.27 5.75
C LEU A 331 7.02 6.40 4.51
N SER A 332 7.00 7.54 3.82
CA SER A 332 7.91 7.77 2.68
C SER A 332 9.39 7.65 3.06
N VAL A 333 9.75 7.99 4.31
CA VAL A 333 11.11 7.81 4.81
C VAL A 333 11.37 6.36 5.23
N VAL A 334 10.40 5.70 5.86
CA VAL A 334 10.50 4.30 6.30
C VAL A 334 10.60 3.34 5.11
N ALA A 335 9.74 3.52 4.12
CA ALA A 335 9.62 2.68 2.93
C ALA A 335 10.75 2.92 1.92
N MET A 336 11.60 3.92 2.14
CA MET A 336 12.76 4.16 1.29
C MET A 336 13.75 3.00 1.45
N VAL A 337 13.78 2.13 0.43
CA VAL A 337 14.70 1.00 0.36
C VAL A 337 16.03 1.54 -0.17
N PRO A 338 17.10 1.59 0.65
CA PRO A 338 18.43 1.83 0.09
C PRO A 338 18.77 0.65 -0.81
N TYR A 339 19.50 0.87 -1.90
CA TYR A 339 19.94 -0.19 -2.80
C TYR A 339 20.55 -1.34 -1.96
N PRO A 340 19.86 -2.49 -1.82
CA PRO A 340 20.39 -3.57 -1.03
C PRO A 340 21.65 -4.11 -1.73
N LYS A 341 22.67 -4.48 -0.95
CA LYS A 341 23.71 -5.39 -1.44
C LYS A 341 23.01 -6.60 -2.08
N ARG A 342 23.43 -6.97 -3.30
CA ARG A 342 22.84 -7.98 -4.22
C ARG A 342 22.10 -9.16 -3.56
N ARG A 343 22.61 -9.69 -2.43
CA ARG A 343 22.02 -10.84 -1.72
C ARG A 343 20.66 -10.59 -1.03
N HIS A 344 20.24 -9.35 -0.80
CA HIS A 344 18.99 -9.05 -0.07
C HIS A 344 17.75 -8.77 -0.95
N LEU A 345 17.89 -8.61 -2.27
CA LEU A 345 16.76 -8.32 -3.16
C LEU A 345 15.78 -9.48 -3.27
N ALA A 346 16.30 -10.71 -3.43
CA ALA A 346 15.46 -11.91 -3.53
C ALA A 346 14.62 -12.13 -2.26
N SER A 347 15.20 -11.90 -1.08
CA SER A 347 14.47 -12.06 0.19
C SER A 347 13.42 -10.98 0.43
N LEU A 348 13.64 -9.75 -0.03
CA LEU A 348 12.68 -8.65 0.16
C LEU A 348 11.48 -8.76 -0.79
N ALA A 349 11.73 -9.13 -2.05
CA ALA A 349 10.65 -9.37 -3.02
C ALA A 349 9.72 -10.50 -2.55
N ALA A 350 10.29 -11.60 -2.02
CA ALA A 350 9.52 -12.69 -1.43
C ALA A 350 8.68 -12.23 -0.21
N GLY A 351 9.25 -11.38 0.66
CA GLY A 351 8.57 -10.87 1.85
C GLY A 351 7.40 -9.92 1.54
N TYR A 352 7.56 -9.00 0.58
CA TYR A 352 6.50 -8.06 0.21
C TYR A 352 5.33 -8.75 -0.51
N LEU A 353 5.61 -9.72 -1.38
CA LEU A 353 4.58 -10.52 -2.05
C LEU A 353 3.83 -11.41 -1.05
N GLY A 354 4.54 -12.02 -0.10
CA GLY A 354 3.91 -12.82 0.96
C GLY A 354 3.02 -12.00 1.90
N ALA A 355 3.46 -10.82 2.33
CA ALA A 355 2.67 -9.95 3.21
C ALA A 355 1.43 -9.37 2.51
N GLY A 356 1.55 -8.99 1.23
CA GLY A 356 0.42 -8.51 0.43
C GLY A 356 -0.65 -9.58 0.23
N ALA A 357 -0.24 -10.82 -0.06
CA ALA A 357 -1.15 -11.96 -0.18
C ALA A 357 -1.84 -12.30 1.15
N GLY A 358 -1.11 -12.24 2.27
CA GLY A 358 -1.67 -12.51 3.60
C GLY A 358 -2.73 -11.49 4.04
N VAL A 359 -2.49 -10.19 3.81
CA VAL A 359 -3.47 -9.14 4.16
C VAL A 359 -4.71 -9.21 3.27
N LEU A 360 -4.53 -9.46 1.97
CA LEU A 360 -5.65 -9.61 1.04
C LEU A 360 -6.47 -10.87 1.36
N GLY A 361 -5.80 -12.00 1.63
CA GLY A 361 -6.43 -13.25 2.05
C GLY A 361 -7.21 -13.10 3.34
N LEU A 362 -6.64 -12.45 4.36
CA LEU A 362 -7.31 -12.19 5.63
C LEU A 362 -8.54 -11.28 5.46
N THR A 363 -8.44 -10.25 4.62
CA THR A 363 -9.55 -9.33 4.33
C THR A 363 -10.71 -10.07 3.63
N LEU A 364 -10.39 -10.94 2.67
CA LEU A 364 -11.36 -11.76 1.96
C LEU A 364 -12.00 -12.83 2.88
N LEU A 365 -11.22 -13.43 3.77
CA LEU A 365 -11.71 -14.36 4.80
C LEU A 365 -12.68 -13.66 5.76
N THR A 366 -12.38 -12.44 6.20
CA THR A 366 -13.27 -11.67 7.07
C THR A 366 -14.55 -11.22 6.35
N LEU A 367 -14.48 -10.87 5.06
CA LEU A 367 -15.65 -10.53 4.25
C LEU A 367 -16.52 -11.78 3.98
N GLY A 368 -15.90 -12.93 3.70
CA GLY A 368 -16.61 -14.20 3.51
C GLY A 368 -17.26 -14.72 4.80
N ALA A 369 -16.57 -14.63 5.93
CA ALA A 369 -17.13 -14.99 7.24
C ALA A 369 -18.25 -14.04 7.69
N GLY A 370 -18.15 -12.75 7.35
CA GLY A 370 -19.23 -11.78 7.56
C GLY A 370 -20.48 -12.13 6.75
N ALA A 371 -20.32 -12.48 5.46
CA ALA A 371 -21.41 -12.83 4.56
C ALA A 371 -22.15 -14.12 4.97
N SER A 372 -21.45 -15.12 5.51
CA SER A 372 -22.08 -16.36 5.99
C SER A 372 -22.95 -16.15 7.23
N SER A 373 -22.64 -15.14 8.05
CA SER A 373 -23.41 -14.80 9.25
C SER A 373 -24.67 -13.96 8.96
N SER A 374 -24.73 -13.28 7.82
CA SER A 374 -25.87 -12.44 7.39
C SER A 374 -26.95 -13.17 6.57
N ALA A 375 -26.80 -14.48 6.33
CA ALA A 375 -27.76 -15.29 5.58
C ALA A 375 -29.17 -15.40 6.23
N ALA A 376 -29.43 -14.72 7.35
CA ALA A 376 -30.72 -14.74 8.01
C ALA A 376 -31.67 -13.57 7.63
N ARG A 377 -31.23 -12.42 7.09
CA ARG A 377 -32.15 -11.30 6.74
C ARG A 377 -31.60 -10.39 5.62
N GLY A 378 -32.21 -10.47 4.43
CA GLY A 378 -32.07 -9.49 3.33
C GLY A 378 -30.95 -9.80 2.31
N ALA A 379 -31.19 -10.75 1.40
CA ALA A 379 -30.14 -11.44 0.64
C ALA A 379 -29.84 -10.93 -0.79
N GLU A 380 -30.45 -9.84 -1.27
CA GLU A 380 -30.31 -9.47 -2.71
C GLU A 380 -29.28 -8.38 -2.99
N SER A 381 -29.14 -7.36 -2.13
CA SER A 381 -28.27 -6.21 -2.42
C SER A 381 -26.79 -6.45 -2.11
N VAL A 382 -26.47 -7.17 -1.03
CA VAL A 382 -25.09 -7.47 -0.61
C VAL A 382 -24.44 -8.48 -1.57
N ASN A 383 -25.22 -9.46 -2.04
CA ASN A 383 -24.79 -10.43 -3.03
C ASN A 383 -24.52 -9.77 -4.38
N ALA A 384 -25.38 -8.84 -4.84
CA ALA A 384 -25.14 -8.11 -6.10
C ALA A 384 -23.85 -7.27 -6.08
N VAL A 385 -23.52 -6.64 -4.95
CA VAL A 385 -22.27 -5.88 -4.79
C VAL A 385 -21.05 -6.80 -4.73
N ALA A 386 -21.13 -7.93 -4.01
CA ALA A 386 -20.07 -8.93 -3.97
C ALA A 386 -19.82 -9.57 -5.34
N TYR A 387 -20.87 -9.97 -6.06
CA TYR A 387 -20.78 -10.51 -7.42
C TYR A 387 -20.29 -9.45 -8.41
N GLY A 388 -20.71 -8.19 -8.27
CA GLY A 388 -20.19 -7.07 -9.07
C GLY A 388 -18.70 -6.85 -8.86
N LEU A 389 -18.22 -6.94 -7.62
CA LEU A 389 -16.78 -6.83 -7.31
C LEU A 389 -15.99 -8.00 -7.88
N ILE A 390 -16.49 -9.24 -7.73
CA ILE A 390 -15.86 -10.44 -8.29
C ILE A 390 -15.80 -10.36 -9.82
N ALA A 391 -16.88 -9.94 -10.48
CA ALA A 391 -16.95 -9.78 -11.93
C ALA A 391 -16.02 -8.68 -12.45
N VAL A 392 -15.96 -7.52 -11.77
CA VAL A 392 -15.03 -6.44 -12.11
C VAL A 392 -13.58 -6.89 -11.93
N MET A 393 -13.28 -7.65 -10.87
CA MET A 393 -11.93 -8.18 -10.62
C MET A 393 -11.54 -9.25 -11.64
N ALA A 394 -12.45 -10.14 -12.02
CA ALA A 394 -12.24 -11.12 -13.10
C ALA A 394 -12.03 -10.43 -14.45
N TYR A 395 -12.80 -9.37 -14.73
CA TYR A 395 -12.65 -8.55 -15.94
C TYR A 395 -11.32 -7.80 -15.97
N LEU A 396 -10.91 -7.16 -14.87
CA LEU A 396 -9.63 -6.47 -14.77
C LEU A 396 -8.44 -7.44 -14.87
N GLY A 397 -8.58 -8.65 -14.32
CA GLY A 397 -7.62 -9.74 -14.50
C GLY A 397 -7.52 -10.18 -15.96
N ALA A 398 -8.65 -10.41 -16.64
CA ALA A 398 -8.71 -10.80 -18.05
C ALA A 398 -8.21 -9.70 -19.00
N CYS A 399 -8.56 -8.43 -18.75
CA CYS A 399 -8.10 -7.30 -19.55
C CYS A 399 -6.62 -6.98 -19.30
N GLY A 400 -6.16 -7.09 -18.05
CA GLY A 400 -4.74 -7.01 -17.70
C GLY A 400 -3.93 -8.09 -18.41
N TRP A 401 -4.47 -9.31 -18.48
CA TRP A 401 -3.87 -10.44 -19.19
C TRP A 401 -3.87 -10.26 -20.71
N ALA A 402 -4.98 -9.83 -21.32
CA ALA A 402 -5.05 -9.58 -22.77
C ALA A 402 -4.13 -8.43 -23.22
N ALA A 403 -3.91 -7.43 -22.35
CA ALA A 403 -2.95 -6.36 -22.58
C ALA A 403 -1.50 -6.85 -22.41
N LEU A 404 -1.26 -7.77 -21.48
CA LEU A 404 0.04 -8.43 -21.27
C LEU A 404 0.39 -9.34 -22.46
N GLU A 405 -0.56 -10.12 -22.96
CA GLU A 405 -0.38 -11.01 -24.12
C GLU A 405 -0.09 -10.23 -25.41
N ARG A 406 -0.77 -9.10 -25.62
CA ARG A 406 -0.48 -8.16 -26.73
C ARG A 406 0.87 -7.47 -26.59
N ALA A 407 1.29 -7.14 -25.37
CA ALA A 407 2.59 -6.52 -25.11
C ALA A 407 3.78 -7.49 -25.28
N LEU A 408 3.52 -8.81 -25.18
CA LEU A 408 4.55 -9.86 -25.18
C LEU A 408 4.65 -10.65 -26.50
N GLY A 409 4.00 -10.21 -27.57
CA GLY A 409 4.32 -10.64 -28.95
C GLY A 409 4.08 -12.12 -29.28
N GLY A 410 3.05 -12.76 -28.72
CA GLY A 410 2.58 -14.07 -29.20
C GLY A 410 3.55 -15.25 -29.01
N LEU A 411 4.39 -15.26 -27.97
CA LEU A 411 5.23 -16.42 -27.66
C LEU A 411 4.44 -17.63 -27.13
N ARG A 412 4.81 -18.83 -27.56
CA ARG A 412 4.17 -20.12 -27.22
C ARG A 412 4.36 -20.47 -25.73
N TRP A 413 3.35 -20.18 -24.90
CA TRP A 413 3.27 -20.57 -23.50
C TRP A 413 2.21 -21.66 -23.25
N ALA A 414 2.42 -22.88 -23.78
CA ALA A 414 1.42 -23.94 -23.68
C ALA A 414 1.20 -24.49 -22.24
N GLY A 415 2.20 -24.38 -21.36
CA GLY A 415 2.09 -24.85 -19.96
C GLY A 415 1.37 -23.87 -19.03
N VAL A 416 1.72 -22.58 -19.09
CA VAL A 416 1.19 -21.54 -18.20
C VAL A 416 -0.25 -21.14 -18.57
N THR A 417 -0.58 -21.15 -19.86
CA THR A 417 -1.96 -20.92 -20.34
C THR A 417 -2.92 -22.03 -19.93
N GLY A 418 -2.43 -23.27 -19.78
CA GLY A 418 -3.22 -24.40 -19.30
C GLY A 418 -3.65 -24.22 -17.84
N THR A 419 -2.71 -23.94 -16.93
CA THR A 419 -2.99 -23.86 -15.48
C THR A 419 -3.80 -22.62 -15.06
N LEU A 420 -3.53 -21.44 -15.63
CA LEU A 420 -4.31 -20.23 -15.31
C LEU A 420 -5.68 -20.23 -16.00
N GLY A 421 -5.75 -20.74 -17.24
CA GLY A 421 -7.02 -20.95 -17.93
C GLY A 421 -7.90 -21.97 -17.20
N LEU A 422 -7.31 -23.04 -16.67
CA LEU A 422 -8.00 -24.02 -15.83
C LEU A 422 -8.51 -23.36 -14.54
N GLY A 423 -7.70 -22.54 -13.86
CA GLY A 423 -8.11 -21.85 -12.63
C GLY A 423 -9.28 -20.87 -12.81
N ILE A 424 -9.26 -20.08 -13.89
CA ILE A 424 -10.36 -19.17 -14.23
C ILE A 424 -11.61 -19.97 -14.65
N TRP A 425 -11.45 -21.02 -15.45
CA TRP A 425 -12.57 -21.88 -15.86
C TRP A 425 -13.21 -22.63 -14.69
N LEU A 426 -12.40 -23.16 -13.76
CA LEU A 426 -12.89 -23.81 -12.53
C LEU A 426 -13.67 -22.82 -11.66
N SER A 427 -13.18 -21.59 -11.54
CA SER A 427 -13.84 -20.53 -10.76
C SER A 427 -15.21 -20.15 -11.37
N ILE A 428 -15.30 -20.08 -12.69
CA ILE A 428 -16.55 -19.81 -13.41
C ILE A 428 -17.51 -21.00 -13.26
N ALA A 429 -17.02 -22.23 -13.45
CA ALA A 429 -17.82 -23.46 -13.34
C ALA A 429 -18.43 -23.63 -11.95
N ILE A 430 -17.64 -23.42 -10.89
CA ILE A 430 -18.09 -23.46 -9.49
C ILE A 430 -19.12 -22.35 -9.21
N ALA A 431 -18.88 -21.13 -9.70
CA ALA A 431 -19.84 -20.04 -9.53
C ALA A 431 -21.18 -20.33 -10.23
N THR A 432 -21.15 -20.95 -11.42
CA THR A 432 -22.37 -21.36 -12.13
C THR A 432 -23.10 -22.53 -11.45
N ASP A 433 -22.38 -23.48 -10.84
CA ASP A 433 -22.98 -24.63 -10.16
C ASP A 433 -23.66 -24.22 -8.84
N VAL A 434 -23.03 -23.32 -8.08
CA VAL A 434 -23.62 -22.69 -6.88
C VAL A 434 -24.87 -21.86 -7.25
N ALA A 435 -24.87 -21.19 -8.40
CA ALA A 435 -26.04 -20.46 -8.90
C ALA A 435 -27.17 -21.37 -9.39
N GLY A 436 -26.85 -22.52 -10.00
CA GLY A 436 -27.83 -23.54 -10.42
C GLY A 436 -28.51 -24.23 -9.23
N LEU A 437 -27.74 -24.55 -8.18
CA LEU A 437 -28.25 -25.06 -6.91
C LEU A 437 -29.20 -24.08 -6.22
N ALA A 438 -28.96 -22.77 -6.34
CA ALA A 438 -29.80 -21.73 -5.77
C ALA A 438 -31.11 -21.48 -6.55
N THR A 439 -31.18 -21.86 -7.83
CA THR A 439 -32.31 -21.55 -8.73
C THR A 439 -33.11 -22.79 -9.16
N GLY A 440 -32.75 -23.99 -8.71
CA GLY A 440 -33.47 -25.23 -8.99
C GLY A 440 -33.36 -25.74 -10.44
N GLY A 441 -32.51 -25.13 -11.26
CA GLY A 441 -32.27 -25.54 -12.64
C GLY A 441 -30.91 -26.21 -12.80
N SER A 442 -30.90 -27.53 -13.03
CA SER A 442 -29.68 -28.24 -13.40
C SER A 442 -29.37 -28.04 -14.88
N LEU A 443 -28.42 -27.17 -15.21
CA LEU A 443 -27.68 -27.32 -16.46
C LEU A 443 -26.70 -28.49 -16.27
N PRO A 444 -26.77 -29.57 -17.07
CA PRO A 444 -25.87 -30.69 -16.85
C PRO A 444 -24.45 -30.25 -17.18
N LEU A 445 -23.59 -30.29 -16.15
CA LEU A 445 -22.13 -30.12 -16.22
C LEU A 445 -21.50 -30.84 -17.44
N ALA A 446 -22.12 -31.94 -17.87
CA ALA A 446 -21.77 -32.70 -19.08
C ALA A 446 -21.79 -31.88 -20.37
N ALA A 447 -22.74 -30.95 -20.55
CA ALA A 447 -22.84 -30.13 -21.77
C ALA A 447 -21.72 -29.08 -21.85
N ALA A 448 -21.39 -28.43 -20.73
CA ALA A 448 -20.27 -27.49 -20.64
C ALA A 448 -18.91 -28.22 -20.79
N SER A 449 -18.80 -29.42 -20.22
CA SER A 449 -17.62 -30.29 -20.35
C SER A 449 -17.43 -30.77 -21.80
N ALA A 450 -18.52 -31.16 -22.48
CA ALA A 450 -18.50 -31.55 -23.89
C ALA A 450 -18.14 -30.38 -24.82
N LEU A 451 -18.64 -29.17 -24.54
CA LEU A 451 -18.30 -27.96 -25.29
C LEU A 451 -16.81 -27.60 -25.14
N PHE A 452 -16.26 -27.70 -23.93
CA PHE A 452 -14.85 -27.45 -23.66
C PHE A 452 -13.93 -28.50 -24.31
N ALA A 453 -14.32 -29.78 -24.24
CA ALA A 453 -13.63 -30.87 -24.93
C ALA A 453 -13.67 -30.68 -26.47
N ALA A 454 -14.81 -30.29 -27.03
CA ALA A 454 -14.95 -29.99 -28.46
C ALA A 454 -14.07 -28.80 -28.89
N LEU A 455 -13.97 -27.74 -28.07
CA LEU A 455 -13.11 -26.59 -28.32
C LEU A 455 -11.62 -26.93 -28.22
N LEU A 456 -11.23 -27.82 -27.30
CA LEU A 456 -9.86 -28.34 -27.18
C LEU A 456 -9.48 -29.23 -28.39
N VAL A 457 -10.39 -30.07 -28.85
CA VAL A 457 -10.21 -30.92 -30.05
C VAL A 457 -10.13 -30.05 -31.31
N ALA A 458 -11.00 -29.04 -31.46
CA ALA A 458 -10.96 -28.09 -32.58
C ALA A 458 -9.66 -27.25 -32.58
N ARG A 459 -9.13 -26.91 -31.41
CA ARG A 459 -7.84 -26.24 -31.24
C ARG A 459 -6.67 -27.17 -31.59
N ARG A 460 -6.75 -28.46 -31.26
CA ARG A 460 -5.74 -29.47 -31.60
C ARG A 460 -5.68 -29.75 -33.10
N ALA A 461 -6.84 -29.77 -33.77
CA ALA A 461 -6.94 -29.96 -35.22
C ALA A 461 -6.31 -28.80 -36.03
N ARG A 462 -6.33 -27.57 -35.50
CA ARG A 462 -5.73 -26.40 -36.15
C ARG A 462 -4.20 -26.32 -36.08
N PHE A 463 -3.54 -27.08 -35.21
CA PHE A 463 -2.11 -26.87 -34.93
C PHE A 463 -1.20 -28.08 -35.18
N GLY A 464 -1.72 -29.22 -35.65
CA GLY A 464 -0.93 -30.32 -36.20
C GLY A 464 0.32 -30.70 -35.38
N VAL A 465 0.15 -31.06 -34.10
CA VAL A 465 1.27 -31.43 -33.23
C VAL A 465 1.23 -32.93 -32.91
N ALA A 466 2.09 -33.68 -33.60
CA ALA A 466 2.51 -35.03 -33.23
C ALA A 466 3.88 -34.93 -32.53
N ALA A 467 3.86 -34.95 -31.19
CA ALA A 467 4.95 -35.37 -30.29
C ALA A 467 4.79 -34.68 -28.94
N LEU A 468 4.34 -35.42 -27.94
CA LEU A 468 4.95 -35.43 -26.61
C LEU A 468 4.35 -36.59 -25.81
N ALA A 469 4.97 -37.76 -25.93
CA ALA A 469 4.83 -38.83 -24.97
C ALA A 469 5.79 -38.54 -23.81
N SER A 470 5.27 -38.00 -22.70
CA SER A 470 5.85 -38.22 -21.39
C SER A 470 4.69 -38.44 -20.40
N ALA A 471 4.57 -39.68 -19.93
CA ALA A 471 3.42 -40.22 -19.23
C ALA A 471 3.31 -39.76 -17.75
N GLY A 472 3.70 -38.52 -17.44
CA GLY A 472 3.66 -37.98 -16.07
C GLY A 472 2.49 -37.04 -15.78
N GLY A 473 1.99 -36.30 -16.78
CA GLY A 473 1.00 -35.24 -16.57
C GLY A 473 -0.47 -35.67 -16.62
N LEU A 474 -0.78 -36.81 -17.26
CA LEU A 474 -2.15 -37.33 -17.34
C LEU A 474 -2.55 -38.13 -16.09
N ALA A 475 -1.58 -38.74 -15.39
CA ALA A 475 -1.84 -39.47 -14.15
C ALA A 475 -2.23 -38.53 -12.99
N THR A 476 -1.66 -37.33 -12.93
CA THR A 476 -2.01 -36.30 -11.93
C THR A 476 -3.38 -35.69 -12.19
N GLY A 477 -3.77 -35.51 -13.46
CA GLY A 477 -5.12 -35.04 -13.82
C GLY A 477 -6.23 -36.05 -13.50
N ALA A 478 -5.99 -37.35 -13.74
CA ALA A 478 -6.92 -38.40 -13.38
C ALA A 478 -7.02 -38.63 -11.86
N ALA A 479 -5.91 -38.48 -11.12
CA ALA A 479 -5.91 -38.51 -9.66
C ALA A 479 -6.68 -37.33 -9.03
N LEU A 480 -6.67 -36.16 -9.68
CA LEU A 480 -7.42 -34.96 -9.26
C LEU A 480 -8.94 -35.09 -9.49
N CYS A 481 -9.38 -35.80 -10.54
CA CYS A 481 -10.80 -36.10 -10.73
C CYS A 481 -11.35 -37.13 -9.72
N GLY A 482 -10.49 -37.91 -9.06
CA GLY A 482 -10.88 -38.87 -8.03
C GLY A 482 -11.07 -38.28 -6.62
N LEU A 483 -10.72 -37.01 -6.42
CA LEU A 483 -10.77 -36.32 -5.11
C LEU A 483 -12.08 -35.56 -4.84
N THR A 484 -13.10 -35.70 -5.68
CA THR A 484 -14.39 -35.00 -5.55
C THR A 484 -15.30 -35.51 -4.41
N ALA A 485 -14.76 -36.27 -3.46
CA ALA A 485 -15.48 -36.81 -2.31
C ALA A 485 -15.01 -36.28 -0.95
N THR A 486 -14.18 -35.22 -0.87
CA THR A 486 -13.81 -34.58 0.41
C THR A 486 -14.14 -33.09 0.43
N GLY A 487 -14.65 -32.62 1.57
CA GLY A 487 -15.44 -31.41 1.72
C GLY A 487 -14.73 -30.07 1.49
N ALA A 488 -15.49 -28.97 1.63
CA ALA A 488 -15.14 -27.58 1.32
C ALA A 488 -13.80 -27.04 1.89
N ALA A 489 -13.20 -27.71 2.87
CA ALA A 489 -11.87 -27.37 3.38
C ALA A 489 -10.75 -27.61 2.34
N ASP A 490 -10.86 -28.65 1.50
CA ASP A 490 -9.83 -29.00 0.52
C ASP A 490 -9.81 -28.05 -0.69
N LEU A 491 -10.98 -27.49 -1.08
CA LEU A 491 -11.12 -26.51 -2.16
C LEU A 491 -10.45 -25.17 -1.84
N THR A 492 -10.47 -24.76 -0.57
CA THR A 492 -9.81 -23.53 -0.11
C THR A 492 -8.29 -23.68 -0.18
N ALA A 493 -7.76 -24.84 0.25
CA ALA A 493 -6.33 -25.16 0.15
C ALA A 493 -5.85 -25.22 -1.32
N LEU A 494 -6.69 -25.72 -2.22
CA LEU A 494 -6.41 -25.76 -3.66
C LEU A 494 -6.38 -24.36 -4.28
N MET A 495 -7.29 -23.46 -3.87
CA MET A 495 -7.25 -22.06 -4.25
C MET A 495 -5.96 -21.37 -3.78
N GLU A 496 -5.55 -21.59 -2.53
CA GLU A 496 -4.30 -21.02 -2.02
C GLU A 496 -3.08 -21.50 -2.81
N LEU A 497 -3.02 -22.80 -3.16
CA LEU A 497 -1.94 -23.36 -3.97
C LEU A 497 -1.88 -22.74 -5.38
N CYS A 498 -3.02 -22.53 -6.03
CA CYS A 498 -3.08 -21.90 -7.35
C CYS A 498 -2.66 -20.42 -7.31
N TRP A 499 -3.04 -19.68 -6.26
CA TRP A 499 -2.64 -18.29 -6.06
C TRP A 499 -1.13 -18.16 -5.78
N VAL A 500 -0.61 -19.01 -4.88
CA VAL A 500 0.83 -19.08 -4.56
C VAL A 500 1.62 -19.41 -5.83
N ALA A 501 1.15 -20.34 -6.67
CA ALA A 501 1.79 -20.68 -7.94
C ALA A 501 1.79 -19.52 -8.95
N GLY A 502 0.69 -18.74 -9.04
CA GLY A 502 0.59 -17.56 -9.90
C GLY A 502 1.56 -16.43 -9.51
N TYR A 503 1.67 -16.15 -8.20
CA TYR A 503 2.63 -15.17 -7.69
C TYR A 503 4.07 -15.67 -7.77
N ALA A 504 4.32 -16.96 -7.55
CA ALA A 504 5.63 -17.56 -7.78
C ALA A 504 6.05 -17.44 -9.25
N GLY A 505 5.12 -17.63 -10.20
CA GLY A 505 5.36 -17.39 -11.62
C GLY A 505 5.77 -15.95 -11.92
N LEU A 506 5.04 -14.96 -11.40
CA LEU A 506 5.38 -13.53 -11.54
C LEU A 506 6.75 -13.19 -10.92
N ALA A 507 7.05 -13.74 -9.75
CA ALA A 507 8.34 -13.55 -9.07
C ALA A 507 9.51 -14.17 -9.86
N LEU A 508 9.34 -15.38 -10.40
CA LEU A 508 10.32 -16.04 -11.25
C LEU A 508 10.54 -15.30 -12.58
N THR A 509 9.48 -14.72 -13.15
CA THR A 509 9.57 -13.91 -14.38
C THR A 509 10.35 -12.61 -14.12
N TRP A 510 10.10 -11.96 -12.98
CA TRP A 510 10.85 -10.78 -12.53
C TRP A 510 12.33 -11.09 -12.27
N LEU A 511 12.63 -12.24 -11.66
CA LEU A 511 14.00 -12.72 -11.47
C LEU A 511 14.71 -13.00 -12.82
N GLY A 512 14.00 -13.60 -13.79
CA GLY A 512 14.53 -13.85 -15.12
C GLY A 512 14.78 -12.58 -15.95
N GLU A 513 14.00 -11.51 -15.74
CA GLU A 513 14.29 -10.19 -16.34
C GLU A 513 15.48 -9.50 -15.68
N GLN A 514 15.64 -9.61 -14.35
CA GLN A 514 16.80 -9.08 -13.64
C GLN A 514 18.12 -9.67 -14.20
N GLU A 515 18.18 -10.98 -14.42
CA GLU A 515 19.36 -11.65 -14.98
C GLU A 515 19.71 -11.17 -16.40
N ARG A 516 18.71 -10.78 -17.21
CA ARG A 516 18.95 -10.32 -18.60
C ARG A 516 19.45 -8.88 -18.69
N TYR A 517 19.11 -8.02 -17.74
CA TYR A 517 19.56 -6.62 -17.72
C TYR A 517 20.91 -6.42 -17.01
N GLU A 518 21.44 -7.45 -16.36
CA GLU A 518 22.80 -7.45 -15.82
C GLU A 518 23.84 -7.78 -16.91
N SER A 519 24.02 -6.89 -17.89
CA SER A 519 25.35 -6.71 -18.47
C SER A 519 26.29 -6.19 -17.36
N PRO A 520 27.62 -6.38 -17.43
CA PRO A 520 28.52 -5.98 -16.36
C PRO A 520 28.52 -4.46 -16.19
N ALA A 521 27.60 -3.96 -15.36
CA ALA A 521 27.61 -2.59 -14.90
C ALA A 521 28.92 -2.37 -14.13
N PRO A 522 29.59 -1.22 -14.30
CA PRO A 522 30.82 -0.91 -13.58
C PRO A 522 30.58 -1.08 -12.08
N ARG A 523 31.54 -1.71 -11.39
CA ARG A 523 31.51 -1.87 -9.93
C ARG A 523 31.61 -0.48 -9.30
N TRP A 524 30.49 0.04 -8.78
CA TRP A 524 30.36 1.33 -8.10
C TRP A 524 30.61 1.23 -6.60
#